data_AF-A0A917EXS0-F1
#
_entry.id   AF-A0A917EXS0-F1
#
_cell.length_a   1.000
_cell.length_b   1.000
_cell.length_c   1.000
_cell.angle_alpha   90.00
_cell.angle_beta   90.00
_cell.angle_gamma   90.00
#
_symmetry.space_group_name_H-M   'P 1'
#
loop_
_entity.id
_entity.type
_entity.pdbx_description
1 polymer ?
#
loop_
_entity_poly.entity_id
_entity_poly.type
_entity_poly.pdbx_seq_one_letter_code
_entity_poly.pdbx_strand_id
1 'polypeptide(L)'
;MYREFAVRPGATLRSFLTEVVTGTGHTNIVGSFDEVADELERWHQTDAADGFVLMGTNSLQQFLGEIVPWLERKGIFDARPELTTFRSRLGLPEVSVGAEARVAA
;
A
#
# COMPACT_ATOMS: atom_id res chain seq x y z
N MET A 1 17.67 13.05 -3.02
CA MET A 1 16.52 13.34 -3.90
C MET A 1 16.53 14.75 -4.50
N TYR A 2 16.12 15.82 -3.79
CA TYR A 2 15.94 17.15 -4.41
C TYR A 2 17.22 17.74 -5.04
N ARG A 3 18.33 17.72 -4.29
CA ARG A 3 19.63 18.23 -4.78
C ARG A 3 20.16 17.43 -5.96
N GLU A 4 20.02 16.11 -5.93
CA GLU A 4 20.44 15.22 -7.03
C GLU A 4 19.65 15.49 -8.29
N PHE A 5 18.33 15.74 -8.18
CA PHE A 5 17.51 16.10 -9.32
C PHE A 5 17.92 17.45 -9.92
N ALA A 6 18.14 18.45 -9.07
CA ALA A 6 18.46 19.82 -9.49
C ALA A 6 19.78 19.94 -10.26
N VAL A 7 20.73 19.03 -10.04
CA VAL A 7 22.02 19.03 -10.75
C VAL A 7 22.02 18.17 -12.01
N ARG A 8 20.90 17.51 -12.36
CA ARG A 8 20.81 16.74 -13.61
C ARG A 8 20.83 17.68 -14.82
N PRO A 9 21.65 17.39 -15.84
CA PRO A 9 21.62 18.16 -17.08
C PRO A 9 20.21 18.13 -17.70
N GLY A 10 19.67 19.31 -18.03
CA GLY A 10 18.34 19.44 -18.63
C GLY A 10 17.15 19.33 -17.67
N ALA A 11 17.38 19.28 -16.35
CA ALA A 11 16.28 19.31 -15.38
C ALA A 11 15.46 20.61 -15.51
N THR A 12 14.13 20.47 -15.51
CA THR A 12 13.20 21.61 -15.56
C THR A 12 12.33 21.62 -14.31
N LEU A 13 11.72 22.76 -13.99
CA LEU A 13 10.72 22.83 -12.93
C LEU A 13 9.56 21.86 -13.19
N ARG A 14 9.13 21.71 -14.45
CA ARG A 14 8.09 20.74 -14.82
C ARG A 14 8.50 19.32 -14.46
N SER A 15 9.69 18.87 -14.87
CA SER A 15 10.13 17.50 -14.59
C SER A 15 10.32 17.28 -13.08
N PHE A 16 10.79 18.29 -12.35
CA PHE A 16 10.85 18.24 -10.89
C PHE A 16 9.46 18.06 -10.26
N LEU A 17 8.48 18.87 -10.68
CA LEU A 17 7.11 18.76 -10.18
C LEU A 17 6.47 17.41 -10.55
N THR A 18 6.76 16.87 -11.73
CA THR A 18 6.17 15.61 -12.21
C THR A 18 6.84 14.36 -11.64
N GLU A 19 8.13 14.37 -11.32
CA GLU A 19 8.85 13.18 -10.85
C GLU A 19 9.05 13.18 -9.34
N VAL A 20 9.20 14.35 -8.72
CA VAL A 20 9.61 14.48 -7.32
C VAL A 20 8.47 14.88 -6.41
N VAL A 21 7.56 15.74 -6.89
CA VAL A 21 6.44 16.25 -6.07
C VAL A 21 5.21 15.34 -6.12
N THR A 22 5.01 14.60 -7.22
CA THR A 22 3.96 13.57 -7.32
C THR A 22 4.33 12.27 -6.60
N GLY A 23 5.63 11.99 -6.48
CA GLY A 23 6.18 10.74 -5.97
C GLY A 23 6.83 10.86 -4.60
N THR A 24 6.32 11.72 -3.71
CA THR A 24 6.88 12.12 -2.41
C THR A 24 7.21 10.94 -1.47
N GLY A 25 8.23 10.15 -1.79
CA GLY A 25 8.65 8.97 -1.03
C GLY A 25 7.78 7.71 -1.19
N HIS A 26 6.73 7.76 -2.01
CA HIS A 26 5.81 6.63 -2.23
C HIS A 26 6.06 5.97 -3.57
N THR A 27 5.97 4.63 -3.62
CA THR A 27 6.15 3.89 -4.86
C THR A 27 5.00 4.16 -5.82
N ASN A 28 5.34 4.53 -7.07
CA ASN A 28 4.40 4.64 -8.16
C ASN A 28 4.56 3.42 -9.07
N ILE A 29 3.51 2.61 -9.20
CA ILE A 29 3.43 1.53 -10.18
C ILE A 29 2.58 2.05 -11.35
N VAL A 30 3.14 2.07 -12.55
CA VAL A 30 2.46 2.54 -13.76
C VAL A 30 2.47 1.42 -14.78
N GLY A 31 1.27 0.97 -15.17
CA GLY A 31 1.08 -0.14 -16.10
C GLY A 31 -0.40 -0.46 -16.30
N SER A 32 -0.65 -1.57 -17.00
CA SER A 32 -1.96 -2.23 -17.08
C SER A 32 -2.39 -2.80 -15.72
N PHE A 33 -3.67 -3.18 -15.59
CA PHE A 33 -4.18 -3.77 -14.35
C PHE A 33 -3.48 -5.08 -13.98
N ASP A 34 -3.14 -5.91 -14.98
CA ASP A 34 -2.40 -7.16 -14.78
C ASP A 34 -0.97 -6.90 -14.28
N GLU A 35 -0.25 -5.96 -14.90
CA GLU A 35 1.12 -5.60 -14.47
C GLU A 35 1.13 -5.05 -13.03
N VAL A 36 0.14 -4.25 -12.65
CA VAL A 36 0.01 -3.77 -11.27
C VAL A 36 -0.27 -4.92 -10.32
N ALA A 37 -1.20 -5.82 -10.67
CA ALA A 37 -1.58 -6.95 -9.83
C ALA A 37 -0.42 -7.95 -9.64
N ASP A 38 0.34 -8.23 -10.69
CA ASP A 38 1.54 -9.07 -10.66
C ASP A 38 2.62 -8.48 -9.73
N GLU A 39 2.81 -7.16 -9.73
CA GLU A 39 3.76 -6.51 -8.82
C GLU A 39 3.31 -6.59 -7.35
N LEU A 40 2.00 -6.45 -7.08
CA LEU A 40 1.45 -6.63 -5.74
C LEU A 40 1.59 -8.09 -5.27
N GLU A 41 1.34 -9.07 -6.15
CA GLU A 41 1.56 -10.49 -5.89
C GLU A 41 3.04 -10.76 -5.57
N ARG A 42 3.95 -10.20 -6.37
CA ARG A 42 5.39 -10.34 -6.15
C ARG A 42 5.80 -9.80 -4.78
N TRP A 43 5.31 -8.62 -4.38
CA TRP A 43 5.62 -8.06 -3.06
C TRP A 43 5.08 -8.93 -1.92
N HIS A 44 3.86 -9.45 -2.06
CA HIS A 44 3.29 -10.36 -1.07
C HIS A 44 4.09 -11.68 -0.97
N GLN A 45 4.39 -12.32 -2.10
CA GLN A 45 5.11 -13.61 -2.13
C GLN A 45 6.56 -13.51 -1.66
N THR A 46 7.16 -12.32 -1.71
CA THR A 46 8.54 -12.07 -1.28
C THR A 46 8.63 -11.48 0.14
N ASP A 47 7.52 -11.47 0.89
CA ASP A 47 7.41 -10.84 2.21
C ASP A 47 7.90 -9.37 2.22
N ALA A 48 7.79 -8.68 1.08
CA ALA A 48 8.16 -7.27 0.97
C ALA A 48 7.09 -6.34 1.57
N ALA A 49 5.84 -6.82 1.70
CA ALA A 49 4.73 -6.11 2.30
C ALA A 49 3.62 -7.04 2.78
N ASP A 50 3.07 -6.77 3.98
CA ASP A 50 1.87 -7.41 4.51
C ASP A 50 0.56 -6.80 3.95
N GLY A 51 0.66 -5.60 3.37
CA GLY A 51 -0.47 -4.86 2.83
C GLY A 51 -0.04 -3.53 2.21
N PHE A 52 -0.97 -2.84 1.56
CA PHE A 52 -0.70 -1.66 0.76
C PHE A 52 -1.54 -0.46 1.16
N VAL A 53 -0.92 0.71 1.18
CA VAL A 53 -1.62 1.99 1.33
C VAL A 53 -1.83 2.57 -0.06
N LEU A 54 -3.08 2.59 -0.51
CA LEU A 54 -3.43 3.19 -1.80
C LEU A 54 -3.55 4.71 -1.65
N MET A 55 -2.76 5.44 -2.41
CA MET A 55 -2.77 6.89 -2.44
C MET A 55 -3.24 7.37 -3.81
N GLY A 56 -4.48 7.84 -3.90
CA GLY A 56 -5.07 8.32 -5.14
C GLY A 56 -6.59 8.39 -5.02
N THR A 57 -7.20 9.49 -5.48
CA THR A 57 -8.66 9.70 -5.35
C THR A 57 -9.45 9.25 -6.57
N ASN A 58 -8.83 9.26 -7.76
CA ASN A 58 -9.50 8.97 -9.03
C ASN A 58 -9.42 7.49 -9.44
N SER A 59 -8.40 6.76 -9.01
CA SER A 59 -8.15 5.36 -9.42
C SER A 59 -8.78 4.32 -8.50
N LEU A 60 -9.34 4.70 -7.35
CA LEU A 60 -9.85 3.74 -6.37
C LEU A 60 -10.93 2.82 -6.94
N GLN A 61 -11.90 3.37 -7.69
CA GLN A 61 -12.98 2.56 -8.27
C GLN A 61 -12.46 1.54 -9.29
N GLN A 62 -11.48 1.93 -10.10
CA GLN A 62 -10.86 1.03 -11.07
C GLN A 62 -10.04 -0.05 -10.35
N PHE A 63 -9.31 0.31 -9.29
CA PHE A 63 -8.59 -0.65 -8.46
C PHE A 63 -9.54 -1.69 -7.83
N LEU A 64 -10.65 -1.23 -7.24
CA LEU A 64 -11.66 -2.10 -6.65
C LEU A 64 -12.35 -3.01 -7.68
N GLY A 65 -12.56 -2.52 -8.91
CA GLY A 65 -13.24 -3.28 -9.97
C GLY A 65 -12.36 -4.29 -10.69
N GLU A 66 -11.07 -3.97 -10.88
CA GLU A 66 -10.18 -4.74 -11.77
C GLU A 66 -9.14 -5.54 -10.96
N ILE A 67 -8.52 -4.91 -9.95
CA ILE A 67 -7.39 -5.49 -9.23
C ILE A 67 -7.84 -6.30 -8.02
N VAL A 68 -8.81 -5.83 -7.23
CA VAL A 68 -9.27 -6.58 -6.04
C VAL A 68 -9.79 -7.98 -6.40
N PRO A 69 -10.64 -8.17 -7.43
CA PRO A 69 -11.09 -9.51 -7.80
C PRO A 69 -9.95 -10.41 -8.27
N TRP A 70 -8.89 -9.83 -8.85
CA TRP A 70 -7.69 -10.57 -9.21
C TRP A 70 -6.95 -11.06 -7.96
N LEU A 71 -6.76 -10.19 -6.96
CA LEU A 71 -6.09 -10.53 -5.71
C LEU A 71 -6.87 -11.60 -4.93
N GLU A 72 -8.20 -11.55 -4.96
CA GLU A 72 -9.08 -12.58 -4.38
C GLU A 72 -8.89 -13.94 -5.07
N ARG A 73 -8.85 -13.99 -6.41
CA ARG A 73 -8.62 -15.25 -7.15
C ARG A 73 -7.27 -15.89 -6.83
N LYS A 74 -6.26 -15.08 -6.51
CA LYS A 74 -4.93 -15.55 -6.10
C LYS A 74 -4.81 -15.86 -4.61
N GLY A 75 -5.85 -15.58 -3.82
CA GLY A 75 -5.82 -15.77 -2.36
C GLY A 75 -4.93 -14.78 -1.62
N ILE A 76 -4.54 -13.67 -2.27
CA ILE A 76 -3.72 -12.60 -1.68
C ILE A 76 -4.59 -11.66 -0.85
N PHE A 77 -5.85 -11.46 -1.28
CA PHE A 77 -6.83 -10.68 -0.56
C PHE A 77 -8.04 -11.54 -0.18
N ASP A 78 -8.47 -11.44 1.07
CA ASP A 78 -9.62 -12.16 1.60
C ASP A 78 -10.54 -11.16 2.31
N ALA A 79 -11.69 -10.89 1.70
CA ALA A 79 -12.69 -10.02 2.28
C ALA A 79 -13.38 -10.74 3.44
N ARG A 80 -13.17 -10.24 4.67
CA ARG A 80 -13.75 -10.79 5.91
C ARG A 80 -14.83 -9.88 6.50
N PRO A 81 -16.02 -9.78 5.87
CA PRO A 81 -17.09 -8.88 6.29
C PRO A 81 -17.64 -9.22 7.68
N GLU A 82 -17.53 -10.46 8.13
CA GLU A 82 -17.96 -10.96 9.43
C GLU A 82 -17.12 -10.41 10.60
N LEU A 83 -15.91 -9.94 10.32
CA LEU A 83 -15.04 -9.35 11.34
C LEU A 83 -15.45 -7.90 11.61
N THR A 84 -15.87 -7.67 12.86
CA THR A 84 -16.49 -6.43 13.30
C THR A 84 -15.50 -5.37 13.79
N THR A 85 -14.29 -5.77 14.18
CA THR A 85 -13.25 -4.85 14.64
C THR A 85 -12.11 -4.74 13.64
N PHE A 86 -11.45 -3.57 13.63
CA PHE A 86 -10.26 -3.37 12.81
C PHE A 86 -9.12 -4.32 13.20
N ARG A 87 -8.93 -4.60 14.50
CA ARG A 87 -7.92 -5.56 14.98
C ARG A 87 -8.17 -6.96 14.41
N SER A 88 -9.41 -7.44 14.50
CA SER A 88 -9.77 -8.75 13.95
C SER A 88 -9.50 -8.82 12.45
N ARG A 89 -9.84 -7.77 11.69
CA ARG A 89 -9.58 -7.70 10.24
C ARG A 89 -8.09 -7.75 9.88
N LEU A 90 -7.22 -7.28 10.78
CA LEU A 90 -5.76 -7.39 10.65
C LEU A 90 -5.19 -8.68 11.24
N GLY A 91 -6.01 -9.59 11.75
CA GLY A 91 -5.55 -10.80 12.44
C GLY A 91 -4.89 -10.53 13.80
N LEU A 92 -5.11 -9.35 14.37
CA LEU A 92 -4.53 -8.94 15.66
C LEU A 92 -5.41 -9.42 16.83
N PRO A 93 -4.80 -9.80 17.97
CA PRO A 93 -5.54 -10.21 19.15
C PRO A 93 -6.35 -9.07 19.75
N GLU A 94 -7.44 -9.42 20.43
CA GLU A 94 -8.18 -8.48 21.28
C GLU A 94 -7.29 -8.01 22.44
N VAL A 95 -7.45 -6.74 22.81
CA VAL A 95 -6.76 -6.16 23.96
C VAL A 95 -7.74 -6.12 25.12
N SER A 96 -7.46 -6.90 26.16
CA SER A 96 -8.12 -6.72 27.45
C SER A 96 -7.47 -5.55 28.18
N VAL A 97 -8.24 -4.55 28.56
CA VAL A 97 -7.77 -3.48 29.46
C VAL A 97 -7.52 -4.11 30.84
N GLY A 98 -6.25 -4.31 31.21
CA GLY A 98 -5.87 -4.79 32.56
C GLY A 98 -4.68 -5.74 32.67
N ALA A 99 -4.04 -6.16 31.57
CA ALA A 99 -2.96 -7.16 31.65
C ALA A 99 -1.57 -6.61 32.07
N GLU A 100 -1.33 -5.29 32.06
CA GLU A 100 -0.03 -4.70 32.43
C GLU A 100 -0.14 -3.38 33.22
N ALA A 101 -0.77 -3.41 34.40
CA ALA A 101 -0.55 -2.38 35.43
C ALA A 101 -0.45 -2.96 36.86
N ARG A 102 -0.06 -4.23 36.98
CA ARG A 102 0.33 -4.87 38.25
C ARG A 102 1.53 -5.79 38.05
N VAL A 103 2.65 -5.23 37.63
CA VAL A 103 3.96 -5.82 37.90
C VAL A 103 4.81 -4.73 38.57
N ALA A 104 5.20 -5.03 39.81
CA ALA A 104 6.17 -4.33 40.67
C ALA A 104 5.75 -2.98 41.30
N ALA A 105 5.20 -3.06 42.51
CA ALA A 105 5.62 -2.29 43.69
C ALA A 105 5.34 -3.11 44.95
#